data_AF-A0A0M3J806-F1
#
_entry.id   AF-A0A0M3J806-F1
#
_cell.length_a   1.000
_cell.length_b   1.000
_cell.length_c   1.000
_cell.angle_alpha   90.00
_cell.angle_beta   90.00
_cell.angle_gamma   90.00
#
_symmetry.space_group_name_H-M   'P 1'
#
loop_
_entity.id
_entity.type
_entity.pdbx_description
1 polymer ?
#
loop_
_entity_poly.entity_id
_entity_poly.type
_entity_poly.pdbx_seq_one_letter_code
_entity_poly.pdbx_strand_id
1 'polypeptide(L)'
;MWYPDAQFERQFKKGGTLGTLWMSPNNKSTEYDKQIGLDKFEKLMYSAPVQSDDFSGRLREKSLENMILNFGPQHPAAHGVLRLVLKLEGEVIIKAIPHIGLLHRGTEKLIEHKTYTQALPYFDRLDYVSMMCNESGFALAIEKLLGINPPPRAKYIRSE
;
A
#
# COMPACT_ATOMS: atom_id res chain seq x y z
N MET A 1 35.44 -41.83 21.74
CA MET A 1 35.11 -41.87 20.30
C MET A 1 35.42 -40.48 19.77
N TRP A 2 36.47 -40.36 18.95
CA TRP A 2 37.07 -39.10 18.53
C TRP A 2 36.25 -38.46 17.39
N TYR A 3 36.02 -37.15 17.45
CA TYR A 3 35.44 -36.33 16.38
C TYR A 3 36.57 -35.52 15.74
N PRO A 4 36.65 -35.41 14.40
CA PRO A 4 37.72 -34.66 13.74
C PRO A 4 37.45 -33.15 13.81
N ASP A 5 38.49 -32.37 14.12
CA ASP A 5 38.42 -30.91 14.25
C ASP A 5 38.11 -30.20 12.92
N ALA A 6 37.50 -29.01 13.00
CA ALA A 6 37.09 -28.18 11.86
C ALA A 6 38.24 -27.78 10.91
N GLN A 7 39.51 -27.89 11.35
CA GLN A 7 40.68 -27.72 10.47
C GLN A 7 40.85 -28.88 9.47
N PHE A 8 40.46 -30.10 9.84
CA PHE A 8 40.54 -31.30 8.99
C PHE A 8 39.50 -31.27 7.87
N GLU A 9 38.26 -30.84 8.14
CA GLU A 9 37.22 -30.70 7.11
C GLU A 9 37.53 -29.61 6.06
N ARG A 10 38.26 -28.55 6.46
CA ARG A 10 38.64 -27.45 5.55
C ARG A 10 39.69 -27.86 4.51
N GLN A 11 40.50 -28.89 4.78
CA GLN A 11 41.45 -29.42 3.79
C GLN A 11 40.77 -30.25 2.69
N PHE A 12 39.68 -30.97 3.00
CA PHE A 12 39.00 -31.85 2.03
C PHE A 12 37.89 -31.16 1.22
N LYS A 13 37.32 -30.04 1.69
CA LYS A 13 36.31 -29.26 0.94
C LYS A 13 36.86 -28.39 -0.20
N LYS A 14 38.17 -28.47 -0.51
CA LYS A 14 38.79 -27.74 -1.64
C LYS A 14 38.67 -28.43 -3.00
N GLY A 15 37.89 -29.50 -3.12
CA GLY A 15 37.78 -30.30 -4.34
C GLY A 15 36.40 -30.27 -5.00
N GLY A 16 35.80 -29.11 -5.21
CA GLY A 16 34.68 -28.98 -6.15
C GLY A 16 35.23 -28.88 -7.57
N THR A 17 34.68 -29.64 -8.52
CA THR A 17 35.08 -29.73 -9.94
C THR A 17 35.15 -28.40 -10.70
N LEU A 18 34.69 -27.30 -10.08
CA LEU A 18 34.76 -25.92 -10.59
C LEU A 18 36.01 -25.14 -10.12
N GLY A 19 36.65 -25.56 -9.02
CA GLY A 19 37.80 -24.89 -8.43
C GLY A 19 39.11 -25.09 -9.21
N THR A 20 39.15 -26.10 -10.09
CA THR A 20 40.29 -26.36 -10.99
C THR A 20 40.40 -25.35 -12.12
N LEU A 21 39.32 -24.65 -12.49
CA LEU A 21 39.37 -23.64 -13.57
C LEU A 21 39.99 -22.32 -13.10
N TRP A 22 39.83 -21.99 -11.81
CA TRP A 22 40.30 -20.75 -11.19
C TRP A 22 41.81 -20.71 -10.87
N MET A 23 42.51 -21.85 -10.97
CA MET A 23 43.95 -21.95 -10.66
C MET A 23 44.85 -22.02 -11.91
N SER A 24 44.33 -21.69 -13.11
CA SER A 24 45.18 -21.56 -14.30
C SER A 24 45.95 -20.22 -14.24
N PRO A 25 47.30 -20.20 -14.33
CA PRO A 25 48.09 -18.98 -14.12
C PRO A 25 47.92 -17.90 -15.19
N ASN A 26 47.21 -18.19 -16.29
CA ASN A 26 47.10 -17.29 -17.44
C ASN A 26 45.66 -16.77 -17.57
N ASN A 27 45.41 -15.65 -16.91
CA ASN A 27 44.16 -14.90 -16.92
C ASN A 27 43.95 -14.17 -18.27
N LYS A 28 43.71 -14.92 -19.35
CA LYS A 28 43.22 -14.40 -20.63
C LYS A 28 42.08 -15.30 -21.09
N SER A 29 40.86 -14.75 -21.14
CA SER A 29 39.71 -15.40 -21.75
C SER A 29 40.08 -15.80 -23.18
N THR A 30 40.07 -17.09 -23.45
CA THR A 30 40.37 -17.60 -24.80
C THR A 30 39.13 -17.45 -25.67
N GLU A 31 39.30 -17.30 -26.99
CA GLU A 31 38.19 -17.19 -27.95
C GLU A 31 37.19 -18.36 -27.86
N TYR A 32 37.62 -19.49 -27.29
CA TYR A 32 36.80 -20.65 -26.95
C TYR A 32 35.66 -20.34 -25.96
N ASP A 33 35.87 -19.46 -24.97
CA ASP A 33 34.86 -19.16 -23.94
C ASP A 33 33.65 -18.39 -24.52
N LYS A 34 33.90 -17.55 -25.55
CA LYS A 34 32.87 -16.79 -26.27
C LYS A 34 31.95 -17.68 -27.10
N GLN A 35 32.47 -18.79 -27.64
CA GLN A 35 31.69 -19.73 -28.47
C GLN A 35 30.73 -20.60 -27.63
N ILE A 36 31.05 -20.82 -26.36
CA ILE A 36 30.24 -21.63 -25.42
C ILE A 36 29.06 -20.81 -24.85
N GLY A 37 29.00 -19.50 -25.11
CA GLY A 37 27.90 -18.63 -24.66
C GLY A 37 27.95 -18.28 -23.18
N LEU A 38 29.10 -18.51 -22.53
CA LEU A 38 29.35 -18.23 -21.12
C LEU A 38 29.22 -16.74 -20.78
N ASP A 39 29.43 -15.82 -21.73
CA ASP A 39 29.20 -14.37 -21.57
C ASP A 39 27.77 -14.05 -21.08
N LYS A 40 26.78 -14.83 -21.52
CA LYS A 40 25.37 -14.65 -21.11
C LYS A 40 25.15 -15.12 -19.68
N PHE A 41 25.82 -16.21 -19.31
CA PHE A 41 25.82 -16.75 -17.95
C PHE A 41 26.56 -15.80 -16.99
N GLU A 42 27.66 -15.20 -17.45
CA GLU A 42 28.45 -14.21 -16.71
C GLU A 42 27.63 -12.92 -16.48
N LYS A 43 26.96 -12.39 -17.51
CA LYS A 43 26.01 -11.27 -17.37
C LYS A 43 24.85 -11.59 -16.43
N LEU A 44 24.31 -12.82 -16.50
CA LEU A 44 23.24 -13.28 -15.61
C LEU A 44 23.74 -13.37 -14.16
N MET A 45 24.96 -13.87 -13.93
CA MET A 45 25.60 -13.92 -12.62
C MET A 45 25.87 -12.51 -12.06
N TYR A 46 26.24 -11.55 -12.90
CA TYR A 46 26.34 -10.13 -12.50
C TYR A 46 25.00 -9.45 -12.25
N SER A 47 23.90 -9.99 -12.78
CA SER A 47 22.53 -9.47 -12.60
C SER A 47 21.78 -10.11 -11.43
N ALA A 48 22.20 -11.29 -10.98
CA ALA A 48 21.64 -11.97 -9.84
C ALA A 48 22.10 -11.29 -8.53
N PRO A 49 21.26 -11.28 -7.47
CA PRO A 49 21.71 -10.82 -6.16
C PRO A 49 22.84 -11.73 -5.65
N VAL A 50 23.95 -11.12 -5.23
CA VAL A 50 25.14 -11.81 -4.73
C VAL A 50 24.77 -12.56 -3.43
N GLN A 51 24.83 -13.90 -3.44
CA GLN A 51 24.62 -14.77 -2.28
C GLN A 51 25.94 -15.20 -1.62
N SER A 52 26.89 -14.27 -1.42
CA SER A 52 28.13 -14.56 -0.70
C SER A 52 28.38 -13.53 0.39
N ASP A 53 28.52 -14.02 1.62
CA ASP A 53 28.72 -13.20 2.83
C ASP A 53 30.07 -12.45 2.88
N ASP A 54 30.99 -12.71 1.94
CA ASP A 54 32.35 -12.13 1.93
C ASP A 54 32.61 -11.08 0.81
N PHE A 55 31.56 -10.47 0.23
CA PHE A 55 31.75 -9.46 -0.82
C PHE A 55 32.09 -8.06 -0.25
N SER A 56 33.28 -7.53 -0.59
CA SER A 56 33.80 -6.24 -0.13
C SER A 56 33.59 -5.06 -1.10
N GLY A 57 32.78 -5.23 -2.16
CA GLY A 57 32.40 -4.13 -3.05
C GLY A 57 31.23 -3.30 -2.50
N ARG A 58 30.97 -2.12 -3.08
CA ARG A 58 29.75 -1.34 -2.75
C ARG A 58 28.52 -2.21 -3.03
N LEU A 59 27.73 -2.49 -2.00
CA LEU A 59 26.40 -3.07 -2.13
C LEU A 59 25.63 -2.23 -3.15
N ARG A 60 25.21 -2.84 -4.26
CA ARG A 60 24.24 -2.21 -5.16
C ARG A 60 22.89 -2.30 -4.45
N GLU A 61 22.59 -1.32 -3.61
CA GLU A 61 21.26 -1.17 -3.05
C GLU A 61 20.27 -1.14 -4.22
N LYS A 62 19.28 -2.03 -4.19
CA LYS A 62 18.22 -2.06 -5.20
C LYS A 62 17.52 -0.71 -5.09
N SER A 63 17.42 0.04 -6.20
CA SER A 63 16.63 1.28 -6.20
C SER A 63 15.22 0.93 -5.74
N LEU A 64 14.74 1.57 -4.67
CA LEU A 64 13.41 1.32 -4.13
C LEU A 64 12.38 1.66 -5.22
N GLU A 65 11.80 0.62 -5.80
CA GLU A 65 10.73 0.75 -6.77
C GLU A 65 9.44 1.07 -6.02
N ASN A 66 8.91 2.26 -6.29
CA ASN A 66 7.65 2.67 -5.71
C ASN A 66 6.52 1.82 -6.30
N MET A 67 5.82 1.07 -5.44
CA MET A 67 4.69 0.25 -5.84
C MET A 67 3.41 1.08 -5.86
N ILE A 68 2.60 0.95 -6.90
CA ILE A 68 1.24 1.51 -6.95
C ILE A 68 0.25 0.40 -6.59
N LEU A 69 -0.44 0.56 -5.47
CA LEU A 69 -1.44 -0.39 -4.97
C LEU A 69 -2.84 0.23 -5.02
N ASN A 70 -3.80 -0.49 -5.59
CA ASN A 70 -5.21 -0.07 -5.61
C ASN A 70 -5.94 -0.78 -4.47
N PHE A 71 -6.20 -0.04 -3.39
CA PHE A 71 -7.08 -0.48 -2.32
C PHE A 71 -8.52 -0.27 -2.80
N GLY A 72 -9.12 -1.38 -3.25
CA GLY A 72 -10.35 -1.38 -4.02
C GLY A 72 -11.62 -1.14 -3.20
N PRO A 73 -12.76 -0.92 -3.91
CA PRO A 73 -14.04 -0.58 -3.30
C PRO A 73 -14.70 -1.71 -2.51
N GLN A 74 -14.26 -2.96 -2.67
CA GLN A 74 -14.76 -4.12 -1.94
C GLN A 74 -13.86 -4.57 -0.79
N HIS A 75 -12.82 -3.79 -0.45
CA HIS A 75 -11.93 -4.18 0.63
C HIS A 75 -12.68 -4.16 1.98
N PRO A 76 -12.66 -5.22 2.79
CA PRO A 76 -13.47 -5.32 4.02
C PRO A 76 -13.11 -4.27 5.07
N ALA A 77 -11.88 -3.76 5.06
CA ALA A 77 -11.47 -2.64 5.93
C ALA A 77 -11.95 -1.26 5.44
N ALA A 78 -12.58 -1.17 4.27
CA ALA A 78 -13.25 0.05 3.83
C ALA A 78 -14.70 0.04 4.35
N HIS A 79 -14.99 0.77 5.42
CA HIS A 79 -16.38 1.02 5.80
C HIS A 79 -17.05 1.90 4.72
N GLY A 80 -18.07 1.36 4.07
CA GLY A 80 -18.74 1.99 2.94
C GLY A 80 -18.10 1.59 1.61
N VAL A 81 -18.03 2.53 0.66
CA VAL A 81 -17.46 2.28 -0.67
C VAL A 81 -16.39 3.32 -0.94
N LEU A 82 -15.13 2.93 -0.77
CA LEU A 82 -13.97 3.80 -0.93
C LEU A 82 -12.92 3.11 -1.81
N ARG A 83 -12.36 3.86 -2.76
CA ARG A 83 -11.21 3.43 -3.54
C ARG A 83 -10.01 4.33 -3.24
N LEU A 84 -8.90 3.75 -2.81
CA LEU A 84 -7.65 4.47 -2.58
C LEU A 84 -6.56 3.95 -3.51
N VAL A 85 -5.94 4.83 -4.28
CA VAL A 85 -4.72 4.52 -5.02
C VAL A 85 -3.53 4.97 -4.17
N LEU A 86 -2.75 4.01 -3.69
CA LEU A 86 -1.62 4.22 -2.80
C LEU A 86 -0.31 4.07 -3.59
N LYS A 87 0.63 4.98 -3.35
CA LYS A 87 2.04 4.85 -3.75
C LYS A 87 2.85 4.51 -2.51
N LEU A 88 3.46 3.33 -2.51
CA LEU A 88 4.14 2.74 -1.38
C LEU A 88 5.63 2.63 -1.65
N GLU A 89 6.43 2.85 -0.61
CA GLU A 89 7.84 2.50 -0.52
C GLU A 89 8.00 1.50 0.62
N GLY A 90 7.99 0.21 0.27
CA GLY A 90 7.85 -0.87 1.26
C GLY A 90 6.52 -0.75 2.02
N GLU A 91 6.59 -0.61 3.34
CA GLU A 91 5.44 -0.46 4.24
C GLU A 91 5.00 1.01 4.41
N VAL A 92 5.80 1.97 3.93
CA VAL A 92 5.55 3.41 4.11
C VAL A 92 4.70 3.95 2.96
N ILE A 93 3.63 4.68 3.30
CA ILE A 93 2.79 5.37 2.32
C ILE A 93 3.43 6.71 1.95
N ILE A 94 3.85 6.86 0.70
CA ILE A 94 4.36 8.13 0.17
C ILE A 94 3.21 9.04 -0.26
N LYS A 95 2.18 8.46 -0.89
CA LYS A 95 1.03 9.21 -1.40
C LYS A 95 -0.22 8.34 -1.39
N ALA A 96 -1.34 8.94 -1.00
CA ALA A 96 -2.67 8.34 -1.14
C ALA A 96 -3.56 9.26 -1.98
N ILE A 97 -4.27 8.68 -2.96
CA ILE A 97 -5.26 9.38 -3.78
C ILE A 97 -6.63 8.74 -3.52
N PRO A 98 -7.52 9.40 -2.75
CA PRO A 98 -8.88 8.93 -2.54
C PRO A 98 -9.77 9.26 -3.74
N HIS A 99 -10.41 8.23 -4.28
CA HIS A 99 -11.50 8.36 -5.23
C HIS A 99 -12.83 8.27 -4.47
N ILE A 100 -13.51 9.41 -4.37
CA ILE A 100 -14.81 9.57 -3.70
C ILE A 100 -15.91 9.66 -4.77
N GLY A 101 -17.16 9.43 -4.39
CA GLY A 101 -18.34 9.61 -5.25
C GLY A 101 -19.06 8.32 -5.63
N LEU A 102 -18.56 7.15 -5.19
CA LEU A 102 -19.20 5.86 -5.45
C LEU A 102 -20.57 5.71 -4.78
N LEU A 103 -20.84 6.50 -3.74
CA LEU A 103 -22.14 6.62 -3.06
C LEU A 103 -22.82 7.97 -3.30
N HIS A 104 -22.36 8.76 -4.27
CA HIS A 104 -23.01 10.03 -4.60
C HIS A 104 -24.37 9.76 -5.25
N ARG A 105 -25.44 10.25 -4.63
CA ARG A 105 -26.83 10.04 -5.07
C ARG A 105 -27.52 11.34 -5.51
N GLY A 106 -26.80 12.45 -5.61
CA GLY A 106 -27.40 13.76 -5.95
C GLY A 106 -28.47 14.21 -4.96
N THR A 107 -28.29 13.92 -3.66
CA THR A 107 -29.28 14.21 -2.60
C THR A 107 -29.64 15.70 -2.54
N GLU A 108 -28.66 16.59 -2.69
CA GLU A 108 -28.87 18.04 -2.72
C GLU A 108 -29.83 18.45 -3.84
N LYS A 109 -29.67 17.87 -5.05
CA LYS A 109 -30.55 18.15 -6.18
C LYS A 109 -31.96 17.63 -5.94
N LEU A 110 -32.11 16.49 -5.28
CA LEU A 110 -33.42 15.94 -4.93
C LEU A 110 -34.15 16.83 -3.91
N ILE A 111 -33.41 17.44 -2.97
CA ILE A 111 -33.96 18.32 -1.94
C ILE A 111 -34.56 19.60 -2.56
N GLU A 112 -34.00 20.12 -3.65
CA GLU A 112 -34.56 21.30 -4.36
C GLU A 112 -36.01 21.10 -4.82
N HIS A 113 -36.42 19.86 -5.08
CA HIS A 113 -37.76 19.52 -5.55
C HIS A 113 -38.71 19.09 -4.41
N LYS A 114 -38.31 19.26 -3.15
CA LYS A 114 -39.06 18.82 -1.96
C LYS A 114 -39.33 19.97 -1.00
N THR A 115 -40.42 19.85 -0.23
CA THR A 115 -40.68 20.78 0.87
C THR A 115 -39.73 20.51 2.04
N TYR A 116 -39.52 21.50 2.91
CA TYR A 116 -38.63 21.36 4.08
C TYR A 116 -38.96 20.14 4.96
N THR A 117 -40.25 19.84 5.16
CA THR A 117 -40.68 18.65 5.92
C THR A 117 -40.41 17.34 5.18
N GLN A 118 -40.54 17.33 3.85
CA GLN A 118 -40.19 16.17 3.01
C GLN A 118 -38.68 15.99 2.85
N ALA A 119 -37.89 17.06 3.05
CA ALA A 119 -36.44 17.03 2.97
C ALA A 119 -35.79 16.42 4.22
N LEU A 120 -36.45 16.50 5.39
CA LEU A 120 -35.91 16.04 6.68
C LEU A 120 -35.32 14.60 6.63
N PRO A 121 -36.00 13.59 6.07
CA PRO A 121 -35.48 12.21 6.06
C PRO A 121 -34.25 12.01 5.15
N TYR A 122 -33.89 12.97 4.31
CA TYR A 122 -32.65 12.88 3.53
C TYR A 122 -31.41 13.08 4.41
N PHE A 123 -31.52 13.86 5.49
CA PHE A 123 -30.41 14.15 6.41
C PHE A 123 -30.02 12.93 7.26
N ASP A 124 -30.98 12.07 7.63
CA ASP A 124 -30.73 10.76 8.24
C ASP A 124 -29.87 9.83 7.37
N ARG A 125 -29.93 10.03 6.05
CA ARG A 125 -29.27 9.16 5.06
C ARG A 125 -27.88 9.65 4.66
N LEU A 126 -27.43 10.79 5.20
CA LEU A 126 -26.09 11.34 4.96
C LEU A 126 -25.07 10.66 5.86
N ASP A 127 -25.17 10.87 7.18
CA ASP A 127 -24.49 10.04 8.17
C ASP A 127 -25.50 9.11 8.85
N TYR A 128 -25.42 7.84 8.46
CA TYR A 128 -26.32 6.79 8.93
C TYR A 128 -26.01 6.31 10.35
N VAL A 129 -24.93 6.79 10.98
CA VAL A 129 -24.59 6.47 12.38
C VAL A 129 -25.14 7.53 13.33
N SER A 130 -25.20 8.80 12.91
CA SER A 130 -25.59 9.93 13.75
C SER A 130 -26.81 10.71 13.23
N MET A 131 -27.90 9.99 12.96
CA MET A 131 -29.12 10.53 12.34
C MET A 131 -29.66 11.80 13.02
N MET A 132 -29.84 11.75 14.35
CA MET A 132 -30.42 12.85 15.15
C MET A 132 -29.60 14.14 15.09
N CYS A 133 -28.28 14.05 14.95
CA CYS A 133 -27.40 15.21 14.84
C CYS A 133 -27.60 15.93 13.50
N ASN A 134 -27.77 15.16 12.41
CA ASN A 134 -28.00 15.72 11.09
C ASN A 134 -29.39 16.37 10.97
N GLU A 135 -30.42 15.72 11.51
CA GLU A 135 -31.76 16.30 11.54
C GLU A 135 -31.80 17.58 12.37
N SER A 136 -31.14 17.60 13.53
CA SER A 136 -31.08 18.78 14.40
C SER A 136 -30.37 19.94 13.71
N GLY A 137 -29.25 19.69 13.02
CA GLY A 137 -28.55 20.72 12.24
C GLY A 137 -29.41 21.34 11.12
N PHE A 138 -30.21 20.53 10.42
CA PHE A 138 -31.14 21.03 9.40
C PHE A 138 -32.33 21.77 10.00
N ALA A 139 -32.90 21.26 11.09
CA ALA A 139 -34.00 21.90 11.81
C ALA A 139 -33.59 23.28 12.34
N LEU A 140 -32.41 23.41 12.97
CA LEU A 140 -31.87 24.69 13.42
C LEU A 140 -31.71 25.71 12.29
N ALA A 141 -31.23 25.27 11.12
CA ALA A 141 -31.07 26.14 9.96
C ALA A 141 -32.43 26.70 9.51
N ILE A 142 -33.47 25.85 9.45
CA ILE A 142 -34.83 26.27 9.10
C ILE A 142 -35.45 27.16 10.18
N GLU A 143 -35.31 26.80 11.46
CA GLU A 143 -35.83 27.57 12.59
C GLU A 143 -35.23 28.98 12.61
N LYS A 144 -33.92 29.10 12.32
CA LYS A 144 -33.23 30.39 12.18
C LYS A 144 -33.70 31.20 10.97
N LEU A 145 -33.96 30.56 9.83
CA LEU A 145 -34.51 31.23 8.63
C LEU A 145 -35.94 31.74 8.86
N LEU A 146 -36.73 31.02 9.65
CA LEU A 146 -38.10 31.40 10.00
C LEU A 146 -38.20 32.36 11.19
N GLY A 147 -37.11 32.54 11.95
CA GLY A 147 -37.09 33.38 13.15
C GLY A 147 -37.93 32.83 14.31
N ILE A 148 -38.12 31.51 14.36
CA ILE A 148 -38.91 30.84 15.41
C ILE A 148 -38.00 30.27 16.51
N ASN A 149 -38.51 30.24 17.73
CA ASN A 149 -37.84 29.60 18.86
C ASN A 149 -38.65 28.38 19.34
N PRO A 150 -38.07 27.17 19.35
CA PRO A 150 -38.75 25.99 19.85
C PRO A 150 -38.99 26.08 21.37
N PRO A 151 -40.02 25.40 21.91
CA PRO A 151 -40.36 25.45 23.32
C PRO A 151 -39.23 24.85 24.19
N PRO A 152 -39.08 25.28 25.47
CA PRO A 152 -38.02 24.80 26.35
C PRO A 152 -37.94 23.28 26.48
N ARG A 153 -39.08 22.58 26.45
CA ARG A 153 -39.11 21.11 26.47
C ARG A 153 -38.45 20.48 25.24
N ALA A 154 -38.67 21.04 24.04
CA ALA A 154 -38.07 20.51 22.81
C ALA A 154 -36.55 20.69 22.82
N LYS A 155 -36.10 21.83 23.36
CA LYS A 155 -34.69 22.14 23.59
C LYS A 155 -33.98 21.10 24.46
N TYR A 156 -34.53 20.81 25.65
CA TYR A 156 -33.98 19.76 26.52
C TYR A 156 -33.97 18.35 25.90
N ILE A 157 -34.94 18.02 25.04
CA ILE A 157 -34.98 16.71 24.37
C ILE A 157 -33.87 16.60 23.31
N ARG A 158 -33.56 17.68 22.59
CA ARG A 158 -32.48 17.75 21.60
C ARG A 158 -31.10 18.03 22.21
N SER A 159 -31.09 18.53 23.46
CA SER A 159 -29.93 19.06 24.20
C SER A 159 -29.26 20.27 23.54
N GLU A 160 -30.08 21.15 22.97
CA GLU A 160 -29.79 22.52 22.48
C GLU A 160 -30.77 23.51 23.07
#